data_AF-A0A8D8BXG0-F1
#
_entry.id   AF-A0A8D8BXG0-F1
#
_cell.length_a   1.000
_cell.length_b   1.000
_cell.length_c   1.000
_cell.angle_alpha   90.00
_cell.angle_beta   90.00
_cell.angle_gamma   90.00
#
_symmetry.space_group_name_H-M   'P 1'
#
loop_
_entity.id
_entity.type
_entity.pdbx_description
1 polymer ?
#
loop_
_entity_poly.entity_id
_entity_poly.type
_entity_poly.pdbx_seq_one_letter_code
_entity_poly.pdbx_strand_id
1 'polypeptide(L)'
;AITNLKVLNNVPLPPPICAMVASDTPPALKFQPTYRLDSKNPFNRAACEVILREALDKALQGVEYSSYFAPSLCQQICEDVKAKVKELNFDRYKLVVTVTMGERYMQGMKSIAQF
;
A
#
# COMPACT_ATOMS: atom_id res chain seq x y z
N ALA A 1 -27.10 -42.77 62.41
CA ALA A 1 -26.87 -41.36 62.04
C ALA A 1 -25.36 -41.20 61.86
N ILE A 2 -24.73 -41.16 60.66
CA ILE A 2 -25.00 -40.33 59.45
C ILE A 2 -25.42 -38.90 59.81
N THR A 3 -24.85 -37.80 59.32
CA THR A 3 -23.88 -37.52 58.23
C THR A 3 -22.70 -36.67 58.78
N ASN A 4 -21.71 -36.10 58.07
CA ASN A 4 -21.44 -35.91 56.63
C ASN A 4 -19.93 -35.65 56.36
N LEU A 5 -19.52 -35.55 55.08
CA LEU A 5 -18.26 -34.92 54.62
C LEU A 5 -18.58 -33.60 53.90
N LYS A 6 -17.72 -32.58 54.05
CA LYS A 6 -17.90 -31.28 53.36
C LYS A 6 -17.50 -31.43 51.89
N VAL A 7 -18.48 -31.79 51.05
CA VAL A 7 -18.33 -31.78 49.58
C VAL A 7 -17.91 -30.38 49.12
N LEU A 8 -16.82 -30.32 48.34
CA LEU A 8 -16.35 -29.08 47.71
C LEU A 8 -17.43 -28.54 46.77
N ASN A 9 -17.59 -27.21 46.71
CA ASN A 9 -18.59 -26.56 45.87
C ASN A 9 -18.47 -27.04 44.41
N ASN A 10 -19.51 -27.72 43.92
CA ASN A 10 -19.70 -27.98 42.50
C ASN A 10 -19.96 -26.64 41.79
N VAL A 11 -18.90 -26.01 41.30
CA VAL A 11 -19.02 -24.93 40.30
C VAL A 11 -19.69 -25.55 39.07
N PRO A 12 -20.80 -24.99 38.56
CA PRO A 12 -21.44 -25.56 37.38
C PRO A 12 -20.48 -25.49 36.19
N LEU A 13 -20.19 -26.66 35.63
CA LEU A 13 -19.42 -26.77 34.39
C LEU A 13 -20.14 -25.97 33.30
N PRO A 14 -19.44 -25.17 32.47
CA PRO A 14 -20.07 -24.46 31.37
C PRO A 14 -20.71 -25.49 30.42
N PRO A 15 -21.90 -25.21 29.87
CA PRO A 15 -22.60 -26.15 29.01
C PRO A 15 -21.76 -26.47 27.76
N PRO A 16 -21.86 -27.69 27.21
CA PRO A 16 -21.16 -28.05 25.99
C PRO A 16 -21.58 -27.13 24.84
N ILE A 17 -20.64 -26.83 23.93
CA ILE A 17 -20.80 -25.86 22.84
C ILE A 17 -22.09 -26.07 22.01
N CYS A 18 -22.55 -27.31 21.89
CA CYS A 18 -23.79 -27.70 21.20
C CYS A 18 -25.06 -27.05 21.80
N ALA A 19 -25.08 -26.73 23.10
CA ALA A 19 -26.27 -26.22 23.79
C ALA A 19 -26.47 -24.69 23.70
N MET A 20 -25.59 -23.94 23.03
CA MET A 20 -25.70 -22.48 22.88
C MET A 20 -26.51 -22.03 21.65
N VAL A 21 -27.06 -22.96 20.86
CA VAL A 21 -27.84 -22.66 19.64
C VAL A 21 -29.31 -22.36 19.95
N ALA A 22 -29.55 -21.48 20.95
CA ALA A 22 -30.89 -21.13 21.42
C ALA A 22 -31.07 -19.63 21.75
N SER A 23 -30.09 -18.78 21.41
CA SER A 23 -30.21 -17.32 21.48
C SER A 23 -29.82 -16.70 20.13
N ASP A 24 -30.78 -16.03 19.48
CA ASP A 24 -30.64 -15.40 18.14
C ASP A 24 -29.63 -14.24 18.05
N THR A 25 -28.87 -13.97 19.11
CA THR A 25 -27.76 -13.02 19.10
C THR A 25 -26.44 -13.78 19.20
N PRO A 26 -25.71 -14.01 18.09
CA PRO A 26 -24.42 -14.66 18.14
C PRO A 26 -23.44 -13.83 19.00
N PRO A 27 -22.69 -14.44 19.93
CA PRO A 27 -21.74 -13.71 20.75
C PRO A 27 -20.66 -13.07 19.88
N ALA A 28 -20.34 -11.81 20.14
CA ALA A 28 -19.37 -11.06 19.34
C ALA A 28 -18.03 -11.81 19.24
N LEU A 29 -17.69 -12.26 18.02
CA LEU A 29 -16.52 -13.08 17.73
C LEU A 29 -15.23 -12.26 17.83
N LYS A 30 -14.73 -12.08 19.06
CA LYS A 30 -13.58 -11.23 19.43
C LYS A 30 -12.26 -11.51 18.68
N PHE A 31 -12.17 -12.61 17.95
CA PHE A 31 -10.93 -13.11 17.31
C PHE A 31 -11.03 -13.25 15.79
N GLN A 32 -12.02 -12.63 15.12
CA GLN A 32 -11.96 -12.53 13.66
C GLN A 32 -10.86 -11.53 13.23
N PRO A 33 -9.97 -11.90 12.28
CA PRO A 33 -8.98 -10.99 11.76
C PRO A 33 -9.67 -9.87 10.96
N THR A 34 -9.75 -8.68 11.56
CA THR A 34 -10.27 -7.48 10.89
C THR A 34 -9.22 -6.93 9.92
N TYR A 35 -9.07 -7.57 8.77
CA TYR A 35 -8.24 -7.07 7.68
C TYR A 35 -8.75 -5.69 7.26
N ARG A 36 -7.88 -4.68 7.26
CA ARG A 36 -8.22 -3.34 6.76
C ARG A 36 -8.36 -3.38 5.25
N LEU A 37 -9.54 -3.01 4.74
CA LEU A 37 -9.78 -2.91 3.30
C LEU A 37 -9.19 -1.62 2.73
N ASP A 38 -9.41 -0.50 3.42
CA ASP A 38 -8.94 0.82 2.99
C ASP A 38 -7.47 1.08 3.34
N SER A 39 -6.82 1.87 2.48
CA SER A 39 -5.48 2.43 2.72
C SER A 39 -5.56 3.63 3.66
N LYS A 40 -4.65 3.72 4.64
CA LYS A 40 -4.54 4.90 5.51
C LYS A 40 -4.02 6.14 4.77
N ASN A 41 -3.25 5.93 3.71
CA ASN A 41 -2.62 6.97 2.92
C ASN A 41 -2.80 6.64 1.44
N PRO A 42 -3.97 6.99 0.86
CA PRO A 42 -4.26 6.72 -0.54
C PRO A 42 -3.34 7.53 -1.45
N PHE A 43 -3.14 7.04 -2.68
CA PHE A 43 -2.27 7.69 -3.65
C PHE A 43 -2.74 9.11 -4.00
N ASN A 44 -1.95 10.12 -3.65
CA ASN A 44 -2.23 11.52 -3.95
C ASN A 44 -1.54 11.94 -5.24
N ARG A 45 -2.33 12.04 -6.32
CA ARG A 45 -1.86 12.49 -7.64
C ARG A 45 -1.18 13.88 -7.61
N ALA A 46 -1.76 14.85 -6.90
CA ALA A 46 -1.26 16.22 -6.92
C ALA A 46 0.13 16.34 -6.28
N ALA A 47 0.35 15.65 -5.15
CA ALA A 47 1.67 15.59 -4.52
C ALA A 47 2.73 14.95 -5.45
N CYS A 48 2.36 13.85 -6.13
CA CYS A 48 3.23 13.19 -7.10
C CYS A 48 3.53 14.07 -8.33
N GLU A 49 2.58 14.86 -8.83
CA GLU A 49 2.82 15.78 -9.95
C GLU A 49 3.78 16.92 -9.59
N VAL A 50 3.74 17.44 -8.36
CA VAL A 50 4.71 18.44 -7.87
C VAL A 50 6.12 17.84 -7.81
N ILE A 51 6.26 16.66 -7.19
CA ILE A 51 7.54 15.93 -7.11
C ILE A 51 8.10 15.62 -8.50
N LEU A 52 7.25 15.19 -9.44
CA LEU A 52 7.66 14.86 -10.81
C LEU A 52 8.22 16.10 -11.53
N ARG A 53 7.53 17.25 -11.44
CA ARG A 53 7.99 18.51 -12.02
C ARG A 53 9.33 18.93 -11.42
N GLU A 54 9.43 18.95 -10.10
CA GLU A 54 10.66 19.35 -9.40
C GLU A 54 11.85 18.44 -9.73
N ALA A 55 11.64 17.12 -9.84
CA ALA A 55 12.67 16.17 -10.22
C ALA A 55 13.13 16.36 -11.68
N LEU A 56 12.19 16.57 -12.61
CA LEU A 56 12.49 16.80 -14.03
C LEU A 56 13.19 18.16 -14.24
N ASP A 57 12.69 19.22 -13.63
CA ASP A 57 13.28 20.56 -13.73
C ASP A 57 14.73 20.54 -13.20
N LYS A 58 14.97 19.94 -12.03
CA LYS A 58 16.32 19.79 -11.45
C LYS A 58 17.27 18.94 -12.31
N ALA A 59 16.78 17.87 -12.92
CA ALA A 59 17.61 16.95 -13.69
C ALA A 59 17.90 17.43 -15.13
N LEU A 60 17.05 18.30 -15.69
CA LEU A 60 17.13 18.74 -17.09
C LEU A 60 17.57 20.20 -17.26
N GLN A 61 17.65 20.99 -16.17
CA GLN A 61 18.09 22.38 -16.22
C GLN A 61 19.53 22.51 -16.75
N GLY A 62 19.66 23.05 -17.97
CA GLY A 62 20.96 23.27 -18.62
C GLY A 62 21.59 22.02 -19.26
N VAL A 63 20.85 20.91 -19.37
CA VAL A 63 21.35 19.67 -19.99
C VAL A 63 21.04 19.64 -21.48
N GLU A 64 22.06 19.52 -22.32
CA GLU A 64 21.89 19.25 -23.75
C GLU A 64 21.68 17.75 -24.02
N TYR A 65 20.87 17.43 -25.03
CA TYR A 65 20.58 16.04 -25.37
C TYR A 65 21.80 15.36 -26.04
N SER A 66 22.21 14.22 -25.49
CA SER A 66 23.21 13.35 -26.09
C SER A 66 22.72 11.91 -26.06
N SER A 67 22.72 11.23 -27.22
CA SER A 67 22.25 9.85 -27.35
C SER A 67 23.02 8.85 -26.47
N TYR A 68 24.26 9.16 -26.11
CA TYR A 68 25.09 8.33 -25.22
C TYR A 68 24.70 8.48 -23.74
N PHE A 69 24.39 9.70 -23.28
CA PHE A 69 24.07 10.00 -21.88
C PHE A 69 22.56 9.99 -21.57
N ALA A 70 21.70 10.10 -22.58
CA ALA A 70 20.24 10.03 -22.43
C ALA A 70 19.74 8.77 -21.68
N PRO A 71 20.19 7.53 -21.96
CA PRO A 71 19.66 6.36 -21.26
C PRO A 71 20.06 6.31 -19.78
N SER A 72 21.28 6.71 -19.42
CA SER A 72 21.71 6.77 -18.02
C SER A 72 21.00 7.89 -17.25
N LEU A 73 20.80 9.06 -17.87
CA LEU A 73 20.02 10.16 -17.31
C LEU A 73 18.55 9.75 -17.08
N CYS A 74 17.91 9.07 -18.04
CA CYS A 74 16.58 8.49 -17.88
C CYS A 74 16.50 7.54 -16.67
N GLN A 75 17.50 6.68 -16.48
CA GLN A 75 17.54 5.77 -15.33
C GLN A 75 17.65 6.53 -14.01
N GLN A 76 18.54 7.53 -13.92
CA GLN A 76 18.70 8.36 -12.72
C GLN A 76 17.40 9.11 -12.37
N ILE A 77 16.72 9.69 -13.36
CA ILE A 77 15.41 10.36 -13.15
C ILE A 77 14.35 9.35 -12.68
N CYS A 78 14.28 8.16 -13.27
CA CYS A 78 13.38 7.09 -12.83
C CYS A 78 13.63 6.68 -11.38
N GLU A 79 14.89 6.59 -10.95
CA GLU A 79 15.27 6.21 -9.59
C GLU A 79 14.98 7.33 -8.58
N ASP A 80 15.28 8.59 -8.90
CA ASP A 80 15.00 9.76 -8.05
C ASP A 80 13.49 9.99 -7.85
N VAL A 81 12.70 9.97 -8.93
CA VAL A 81 11.22 10.07 -8.84
C VAL A 81 10.67 8.92 -8.00
N LYS A 82 11.16 7.69 -8.20
CA LYS A 82 10.74 6.52 -7.42
C LYS A 82 11.13 6.60 -5.94
N ALA A 83 12.26 7.25 -5.61
CA ALA A 83 12.66 7.49 -4.24
C ALA A 83 11.72 8.51 -3.55
N LYS A 84 11.56 9.69 -4.13
CA LYS A 84 10.70 10.76 -3.58
C LYS A 84 9.23 10.34 -3.46
N VAL A 85 8.69 9.60 -4.43
CA VAL A 85 7.31 9.08 -4.36
C VAL A 85 7.16 7.97 -3.30
N LYS A 86 8.24 7.24 -2.95
CA LYS A 86 8.23 6.31 -1.80
C LYS A 86 8.28 7.04 -0.46
N GLU A 87 8.96 8.18 -0.35
CA GLU A 87 9.01 8.98 0.88
C GLU A 87 7.62 9.51 1.30
N LEU A 88 6.69 9.66 0.35
CA LEU A 88 5.28 9.93 0.65
C LEU A 88 4.54 8.77 1.34
N ASN A 89 5.14 7.58 1.46
CA ASN A 89 4.65 6.42 2.22
C ASN A 89 3.19 6.01 1.88
N PHE A 90 2.87 5.90 0.59
CA PHE A 90 1.57 5.39 0.14
C PHE A 90 1.39 3.91 0.49
N ASP A 91 0.31 3.59 1.19
CA ASP A 91 0.08 2.25 1.74
C ASP A 91 -0.62 1.33 0.72
N ARG A 92 -0.07 0.12 0.55
CA ARG A 92 -0.53 -0.98 -0.34
C ARG A 92 -0.43 -0.74 -1.86
N TYR A 93 0.48 0.10 -2.35
CA TYR A 93 0.67 0.33 -3.80
C TYR A 93 2.01 -0.19 -4.35
N LYS A 94 1.99 -0.71 -5.58
CA LYS A 94 3.19 -1.00 -6.38
C LYS A 94 3.39 0.13 -7.40
N LEU A 95 4.53 0.82 -7.30
CA LEU A 95 4.85 1.97 -8.15
C LEU A 95 5.67 1.53 -9.38
N VAL A 96 5.27 2.04 -10.55
CA VAL A 96 6.01 1.92 -11.82
C VAL A 96 6.23 3.33 -12.36
N VAL A 97 7.44 3.61 -12.81
CA VAL A 97 7.83 4.90 -13.40
C VAL A 97 8.41 4.60 -14.78
N THR A 98 7.94 5.32 -15.79
CA THR A 98 8.43 5.21 -17.17
C THR A 98 8.78 6.62 -17.64
N VAL A 99 10.05 6.83 -17.99
CA VAL A 99 10.55 8.08 -18.57
C VAL A 99 10.94 7.80 -20.03
N THR A 100 10.65 8.74 -20.91
CA THR A 100 11.04 8.68 -22.33
C THR A 100 11.62 10.02 -22.71
N MET A 101 12.88 10.02 -23.11
CA MET A 101 13.58 11.20 -23.65
C MET A 101 13.92 10.94 -25.11
N GLY A 102 13.88 12.00 -25.92
CA GLY A 102 14.20 11.97 -27.34
C GLY A 102 14.54 13.36 -27.84
N GLU A 103 15.30 13.40 -28.93
CA GLU A 103 15.75 14.65 -29.53
C GLU A 103 14.60 15.40 -30.22
N ARG A 104 14.51 16.71 -30.01
CA ARG A 104 13.50 17.56 -30.67
C ARG A 104 13.99 17.98 -32.07
N TYR A 105 14.07 17.03 -33.00
CA TYR A 105 14.49 17.30 -34.38
C TYR A 105 13.45 16.84 -35.42
N MET A 106 12.51 17.73 -35.77
CA MET A 106 11.44 17.53 -36.78
C MET A 106 10.70 16.18 -36.72
N GLN A 107 10.59 15.59 -35.53
CA GLN A 107 9.98 14.30 -35.27
C GLN A 107 8.66 14.45 -34.50
N GLY A 108 7.65 13.68 -34.89
CA GLY A 108 6.43 13.49 -34.11
C GLY A 108 6.53 12.24 -33.25
N MET A 109 6.45 12.38 -31.94
CA MET A 109 6.43 11.25 -31.00
C MET A 109 5.02 11.04 -30.44
N LYS A 110 4.52 9.80 -30.50
CA LYS A 110 3.27 9.38 -29.87
C LYS A 110 3.50 8.10 -29.08
N SER A 111 3.53 8.20 -27.75
CA SER A 111 3.54 7.05 -26.85
C SER A 111 2.11 6.64 -26.48
N ILE A 112 1.84 5.34 -26.52
CA ILE A 112 0.64 4.73 -25.94
C ILE A 112 1.13 3.64 -25.01
N ALA A 113 0.64 3.63 -23.77
CA ALA A 113 0.90 2.58 -22.81
C ALA A 113 -0.44 2.00 -22.35
N GLN A 114 -0.56 0.68 -22.42
CA GLN A 114 -1.68 -0.10 -21.90
C GLN A 114 -1.14 -0.96 -20.77
N PHE A 115 -1.78 -0.88 -19.60
CA PHE A 115 -1.39 -1.53 -18.35
C PHE A 115 -2.55 -2.38 -17.83
#